data_AF-A0A661N208-F1
#
_entry.id   AF-A0A661N208-F1
#
_cell.length_a   1.000
_cell.length_b   1.000
_cell.length_c   1.000
_cell.angle_alpha   90.00
_cell.angle_beta   90.00
_cell.angle_gamma   90.00
#
_symmetry.space_group_name_H-M   'P 1'
#
loop_
_entity.id
_entity.type
_entity.pdbx_description
1 polymer ?
#
loop_
_entity_poly.entity_id
_entity_poly.type
_entity_poly.pdbx_seq_one_letter_code
_entity_poly.pdbx_strand_id
1 'polypeptide(L)'
;HGLVTDVLKDLIAKSGKPDLAVTIGPPIMMKFVCLLTKEHGIPTVASVNPIMIDGTGMCGGCRVTVGGKTKFGCVDGPEFDGHQIDFDEMMQRQAFYRDQEKLAYERYQHKCKLGQD
;
A
#
# COMPACT_ATOMS: atom_id res chain seq x y z
N HIS A 1 -19.95 -7.82 -8.90
CA HIS A 1 -18.49 -7.70 -9.00
C HIS A 1 -18.16 -6.30 -9.51
N GLY A 2 -17.08 -5.68 -9.03
CA GLY A 2 -16.68 -4.32 -9.38
C GLY A 2 -15.46 -3.88 -8.56
N LEU A 3 -14.91 -2.71 -8.86
CA LEU A 3 -13.83 -2.12 -8.08
C LEU A 3 -14.40 -1.36 -6.88
N VAL A 4 -13.62 -1.22 -5.81
CA VAL A 4 -14.01 -0.41 -4.65
C VAL A 4 -14.28 1.06 -5.02
N THR A 5 -13.62 1.56 -6.06
CA THR A 5 -13.83 2.90 -6.61
C THR A 5 -15.21 3.08 -7.24
N ASP A 6 -15.79 2.02 -7.81
CA ASP A 6 -17.13 2.09 -8.39
C ASP A 6 -18.18 2.22 -7.28
N VAL A 7 -18.01 1.44 -6.21
CA VAL A 7 -18.86 1.53 -5.02
C VAL A 7 -18.73 2.89 -4.34
N LEU A 8 -17.52 3.44 -4.26
CA LEU A 8 -17.29 4.77 -3.68
C LEU A 8 -17.95 5.88 -4.51
N LYS A 9 -17.88 5.83 -5.84
CA LYS A 9 -18.59 6.77 -6.73
C LYS A 9 -20.10 6.73 -6.51
N ASP A 10 -20.66 5.54 -6.46
CA ASP A 10 -22.09 5.32 -6.20
C ASP A 10 -22.52 5.89 -4.85
N LEU A 11 -21.69 5.70 -3.82
CA LEU A 11 -21.97 6.18 -2.47
C LEU A 11 -21.93 7.71 -2.40
N ILE A 12 -20.94 8.35 -3.05
CA ILE A 12 -20.87 9.81 -3.15
C ILE A 12 -22.10 10.37 -3.89
N ALA A 13 -22.54 9.71 -4.96
CA ALA A 13 -23.70 10.15 -5.75
C ALA A 13 -25.02 10.01 -4.98
N LYS A 14 -25.19 8.93 -4.20
CA LYS A 14 -26.44 8.63 -3.49
C LYS A 14 -26.55 9.32 -2.14
N SER A 15 -25.44 9.41 -1.40
CA SER A 15 -25.41 9.82 0.00
C SER A 15 -24.63 11.12 0.23
N GLY A 16 -24.05 11.71 -0.81
CA GLY A 16 -23.22 12.90 -0.72
C GLY A 16 -21.76 12.59 -0.39
N LYS A 17 -20.90 13.62 -0.42
CA LYS A 17 -19.48 13.46 -0.10
C LYS A 17 -19.29 13.17 1.39
N PRO A 18 -18.49 12.15 1.78
CA PRO A 18 -18.09 11.95 3.16
C PRO A 18 -17.10 13.02 3.62
N ASP A 19 -16.98 13.22 4.93
CA ASP A 19 -16.00 14.14 5.53
C ASP A 19 -14.57 13.60 5.48
N LEU A 20 -14.40 12.27 5.45
CA LEU A 20 -13.11 11.58 5.43
C LEU A 20 -13.26 10.22 4.72
N ALA A 21 -12.27 9.87 3.89
CA ALA A 21 -12.08 8.52 3.39
C ALA A 21 -10.82 7.89 3.99
N VAL A 22 -10.87 6.59 4.30
CA VAL A 22 -9.70 5.82 4.74
C VAL A 22 -9.53 4.63 3.80
N THR A 23 -8.33 4.42 3.27
CA THR A 23 -8.04 3.31 2.35
C THR A 23 -6.90 2.44 2.83
N ILE A 24 -7.10 1.13 2.77
CA ILE A 24 -6.16 0.10 3.21
C ILE A 24 -6.27 -1.06 2.22
N GLY A 25 -5.18 -1.41 1.55
CA GLY A 25 -5.17 -2.50 0.58
C GLY A 25 -3.93 -2.50 -0.32
N PRO A 26 -3.99 -3.14 -1.49
CA PRO A 26 -2.91 -3.07 -2.48
C PRO A 26 -2.61 -1.60 -2.86
N PRO A 27 -1.34 -1.19 -3.05
CA PRO A 27 -1.02 0.21 -3.34
C PRO A 27 -1.71 0.75 -4.58
N ILE A 28 -1.92 -0.09 -5.59
CA ILE A 28 -2.65 0.30 -6.80
C ILE A 28 -4.12 0.64 -6.50
N MET A 29 -4.75 -0.11 -5.59
CA MET A 29 -6.12 0.16 -5.14
C MET A 29 -6.16 1.48 -4.35
N MET A 30 -5.24 1.65 -3.40
CA MET A 30 -5.13 2.87 -2.59
C MET A 30 -4.89 4.10 -3.47
N LYS A 31 -4.01 4.00 -4.48
CA LYS A 31 -3.75 5.04 -5.48
C LYS A 31 -5.04 5.52 -6.14
N PHE A 32 -5.84 4.59 -6.66
CA PHE A 32 -7.09 4.96 -7.35
C PHE A 32 -8.19 5.47 -6.42
N VAL A 33 -8.25 5.00 -5.17
CA VAL A 33 -9.13 5.60 -4.15
C VAL A 33 -8.70 7.03 -3.83
N CYS A 34 -7.40 7.28 -3.67
CA CYS A 34 -6.86 8.62 -3.40
C CYS A 34 -7.09 9.58 -4.57
N LEU A 35 -6.93 9.13 -5.81
CA LEU A 35 -7.22 9.93 -7.00
C LEU A 35 -8.70 10.30 -7.09
N LEU A 36 -9.60 9.32 -6.93
CA LEU A 36 -11.04 9.55 -6.96
C LEU A 36 -11.49 10.54 -5.87
N THR A 37 -11.03 10.33 -4.64
CA THR A 37 -11.39 11.21 -3.52
C THR A 37 -10.84 12.62 -3.69
N LYS A 38 -9.67 12.78 -4.32
CA LYS A 38 -9.09 14.07 -4.68
C LYS A 38 -9.96 14.84 -5.67
N GLU A 39 -10.53 14.17 -6.68
CA GLU A 39 -11.48 14.77 -7.63
C GLU A 39 -12.74 15.33 -6.94
N HIS A 40 -13.17 14.68 -5.86
CA HIS A 40 -14.34 15.09 -5.08
C HIS A 40 -14.02 16.00 -3.89
N GLY A 41 -12.75 16.38 -3.68
CA GLY A 41 -12.31 17.21 -2.55
C GLY A 41 -12.57 16.56 -1.18
N ILE A 42 -12.50 15.23 -1.11
CA ILE A 42 -12.66 14.44 0.11
C ILE A 42 -11.28 14.21 0.71
N PRO A 43 -11.00 14.64 1.95
CA PRO A 43 -9.78 14.27 2.67
C PRO A 43 -9.62 12.76 2.73
N THR A 44 -8.43 12.25 2.43
CA THR A 44 -8.19 10.80 2.38
C THR A 44 -6.93 10.41 3.11
N VAL A 45 -7.06 9.45 4.03
CA VAL A 45 -5.93 8.80 4.69
C VAL A 45 -5.68 7.44 4.04
N ALA A 46 -4.42 7.13 3.75
CA ALA A 46 -4.02 5.82 3.25
C ALA A 46 -3.02 5.17 4.22
N SER A 47 -3.25 3.91 4.54
CA SER A 47 -2.34 3.11 5.37
C SER A 47 -1.34 2.36 4.47
N VAL A 48 -0.10 2.85 4.41
CA VAL A 48 0.91 2.30 3.50
C VAL A 48 1.45 0.97 4.01
N ASN A 49 1.77 0.07 3.08
CA ASN A 49 2.35 -1.25 3.34
C ASN A 49 3.74 -1.45 2.69
N PRO A 50 4.73 -0.56 2.91
CA PRO A 50 6.07 -0.75 2.37
C PRO A 50 6.76 -1.94 3.03
N ILE A 51 7.86 -2.42 2.43
CA ILE A 51 8.72 -3.44 3.05
C ILE A 51 9.22 -2.94 4.41
N MET A 52 9.11 -3.76 5.45
CA MET A 52 9.63 -3.46 6.79
C MET A 52 10.66 -4.50 7.21
N ILE A 53 11.69 -4.06 7.95
CA ILE A 53 12.72 -4.95 8.52
C ILE A 53 12.72 -4.80 10.04
N ASP A 54 13.21 -3.67 10.56
CA ASP A 54 13.34 -3.46 12.01
C ASP A 54 12.03 -2.98 12.67
N GLY A 55 11.25 -2.16 11.96
CA GLY A 55 9.97 -1.63 12.48
C GLY A 55 10.11 -0.55 13.55
N THR A 56 11.33 -0.04 13.81
CA THR A 56 11.63 0.92 14.88
C THR A 56 12.33 2.19 14.39
N GLY A 57 12.51 2.33 13.07
CA GLY A 57 13.08 3.52 12.43
C GLY A 57 14.59 3.46 12.21
N MET A 58 15.23 2.30 12.39
CA MET A 58 16.68 2.17 12.28
C MET A 58 17.17 1.90 10.85
N CYS A 59 16.39 1.18 10.01
CA CYS A 59 16.89 0.72 8.72
C CYS A 59 16.45 1.56 7.50
N GLY A 60 15.34 2.31 7.59
CA GLY A 60 14.78 3.05 6.44
C GLY A 60 14.21 2.16 5.31
N GLY A 61 14.08 0.85 5.54
CA GLY A 61 13.47 -0.09 4.59
C GLY A 61 12.01 0.27 4.28
N CYS A 62 11.28 0.78 5.27
CA CYS A 62 9.89 1.20 5.14
C CYS A 62 9.71 2.63 4.59
N ARG A 63 10.77 3.24 4.02
CA ARG A 63 10.66 4.62 3.54
C ARG A 63 9.64 4.75 2.40
N VAL A 64 8.93 5.87 2.43
CA VAL A 64 7.97 6.33 1.42
C VAL A 64 8.15 7.84 1.23
N THR A 65 7.87 8.35 0.04
CA THR A 65 7.84 9.79 -0.21
C THR A 65 6.43 10.32 0.00
N VAL A 66 6.29 11.29 0.90
CA VAL A 66 5.03 11.97 1.23
C VAL A 66 5.25 13.48 1.15
N GLY A 67 4.55 14.16 0.25
CA GLY A 67 4.65 15.61 0.07
C GLY A 67 6.07 16.06 -0.33
N GLY A 68 6.77 15.24 -1.11
CA GLY A 68 8.16 15.49 -1.53
C GLY A 68 9.21 15.27 -0.42
N LYS A 69 8.81 14.74 0.74
CA LYS A 69 9.72 14.42 1.85
C LYS A 69 9.76 12.91 2.08
N THR A 70 10.96 12.39 2.34
CA THR A 70 11.11 11.00 2.79
C THR A 70 10.58 10.82 4.21
N LYS A 71 9.72 9.83 4.39
CA LYS A 71 9.07 9.45 5.65
C LYS A 71 9.20 7.95 5.89
N PHE A 72 9.23 7.52 7.15
CA PHE A 72 9.37 6.11 7.53
C PHE A 72 8.02 5.54 7.95
N GLY A 73 7.49 4.58 7.18
CA GLY A 73 6.17 4.00 7.46
C GLY A 73 6.01 3.38 8.86
N CYS A 74 7.09 2.93 9.49
CA CYS A 74 7.03 2.32 10.83
C CYS A 74 7.13 3.32 12.00
N VAL A 75 7.51 4.58 11.76
CA VAL A 75 7.67 5.60 12.82
C VAL A 75 6.86 6.86 12.52
N ASP A 76 6.93 7.37 11.30
CA ASP A 76 6.13 8.52 10.87
C ASP A 76 4.70 8.15 10.47
N GLY A 77 4.44 6.87 10.16
CA GLY A 77 3.18 6.37 9.63
C GLY A 77 2.49 5.34 10.54
N PRO A 78 1.87 4.27 9.98
CA PRO A 78 1.76 3.93 8.55
C PRO A 78 0.69 4.73 7.81
N GLU A 79 -0.08 5.56 8.51
CA GLU A 79 -1.16 6.36 7.96
C GLU A 79 -0.65 7.73 7.53
N PHE A 80 -0.86 8.07 6.26
CA PHE A 80 -0.48 9.35 5.69
C PHE A 80 -1.63 9.97 4.91
N ASP A 81 -1.53 11.27 4.63
CA ASP A 81 -2.38 11.93 3.64
C ASP A 81 -2.20 11.25 2.28
N GLY A 82 -3.23 10.51 1.86
CA GLY A 82 -3.25 9.72 0.65
C GLY A 82 -3.05 10.56 -0.62
N HIS A 83 -3.33 11.87 -0.59
CA HIS A 83 -3.14 12.75 -1.73
C HIS A 83 -1.70 13.22 -1.91
N GLN A 84 -0.84 12.96 -0.92
CA GLN A 84 0.57 13.36 -0.90
C GLN A 84 1.55 12.19 -1.07
N ILE A 85 1.08 10.95 -1.10
CA ILE A 85 1.91 9.75 -1.22
C ILE A 85 2.37 9.55 -2.68
N ASP A 86 3.66 9.29 -2.88
CA ASP A 86 4.16 8.76 -4.14
C ASP A 86 3.93 7.24 -4.23
N PHE A 87 2.76 6.88 -4.77
CA PHE A 87 2.38 5.47 -4.96
C PHE A 87 3.24 4.75 -6.00
N ASP A 88 3.81 5.46 -6.98
CA ASP A 88 4.61 4.83 -8.03
C ASP A 88 5.99 4.43 -7.50
N GLU A 89 6.64 5.31 -6.73
CA GLU A 89 7.85 4.96 -5.98
C GLU A 89 7.57 3.77 -5.03
N MET A 90 6.49 3.83 -4.25
CA MET A 90 6.13 2.80 -3.29
C MET A 90 5.94 1.43 -3.96
N MET A 91 5.23 1.36 -5.10
CA MET A 91 5.02 0.13 -5.85
C MET A 91 6.32 -0.42 -6.44
N GLN A 92 7.20 0.44 -6.95
CA GLN A 92 8.52 0.01 -7.44
C GLN A 92 9.34 -0.61 -6.30
N ARG A 93 9.33 0.01 -5.12
CA ARG A 93 10.03 -0.50 -3.94
C ARG A 93 9.50 -1.85 -3.48
N GLN A 94 8.18 -2.06 -3.49
CA GLN A 94 7.59 -3.35 -3.13
C GLN A 94 7.97 -4.48 -4.08
N ALA A 95 8.22 -4.19 -5.35
CA ALA A 95 8.59 -5.22 -6.32
C ALA A 95 10.05 -5.70 -6.21
N PHE A 96 10.86 -5.07 -5.35
CA PHE A 96 12.32 -5.27 -5.32
C PHE A 96 12.74 -6.72 -5.04
N TYR A 97 12.03 -7.44 -4.17
CA TYR A 97 12.39 -8.80 -3.77
C TYR A 97 11.61 -9.91 -4.51
N ARG A 98 10.92 -9.58 -5.60
CA ARG A 98 10.01 -10.52 -6.28
C ARG A 98 10.68 -11.83 -6.69
N ASP A 99 11.92 -11.78 -7.17
CA ASP A 99 12.66 -12.98 -7.59
C ASP A 99 13.05 -13.83 -6.37
N GLN A 100 13.48 -13.19 -5.29
CA GLN A 100 13.84 -13.84 -4.03
C GLN A 100 12.61 -14.45 -3.36
N GLU A 101 11.47 -13.76 -3.37
CA GLU A 101 10.18 -14.25 -2.87
C GLU A 101 9.73 -15.48 -3.65
N LYS A 102 9.84 -15.46 -4.99
CA LYS A 102 9.53 -16.60 -5.84
C LYS A 102 10.43 -17.80 -5.52
N LEU A 103 11.75 -17.59 -5.45
CA LEU A 103 12.70 -18.65 -5.10
C LEU A 103 12.45 -19.21 -3.70
N ALA A 104 12.15 -18.36 -2.72
CA ALA A 104 11.83 -18.78 -1.36
C ALA A 104 10.54 -19.63 -1.34
N TYR A 105 9.52 -19.21 -2.08
CA TYR A 105 8.28 -19.97 -2.21
C TYR A 105 8.49 -21.32 -2.90
N GLU A 106 9.25 -21.37 -3.99
CA GLU A 106 9.60 -22.61 -4.70
C GLU A 106 10.37 -23.58 -3.78
N ARG A 107 11.34 -23.06 -3.01
CA ARG A 107 12.07 -23.87 -2.00
C ARG A 107 11.17 -24.37 -0.89
N TYR A 108 10.22 -23.56 -0.43
CA TYR A 108 9.24 -23.97 0.57
C TYR A 108 8.30 -25.07 0.05
N GLN A 109 7.88 -24.98 -1.22
CA GLN A 109 7.04 -25.99 -1.88
C GLN A 109 7.82 -27.28 -2.19
N HIS A 110 9.14 -27.21 -2.34
CA HIS A 110 9.99 -28.38 -2.54
C HIS A 110 10.00 -29.27 -1.29
N LYS A 111 9.11 -30.26 -1.26
CA LYS A 111 9.16 -31.38 -0.31
C LYS A 111 10.25 -32.35 -0.77
N CYS A 112 11.49 -32.15 -0.30
CA CYS A 112 12.57 -33.10 -0.56
C CYS A 112 12.21 -34.48 0.00
N LYS A 113 12.16 -35.49 -0.88
CA LYS A 113 11.90 -36.89 -0.51
C LYS A 113 13.19 -37.72 -0.37
N LEU A 114 14.36 -37.10 -0.51
CA LEU A 114 15.63 -37.79 -0.31
C LEU A 114 15.84 -38.04 1.19
N GLY A 115 15.93 -39.30 1.60
CA GLY A 115 16.07 -39.72 3.00
C GLY A 115 14.75 -39.88 3.76
N GLN A 116 13.61 -39.97 3.07
CA GLN A 116 12.35 -40.45 3.66
C GLN A 116 12.28 -41.97 3.46
N ASP A 117 12.92 -42.70 4.38
CA ASP A 117 12.73 -44.14 4.57
C ASP A 117 11.43 -44.41 5.36
#